data_AF-A0AAP0B534-F1
#
_entry.id   AF-A0AAP0B534-F1
#
_cell.length_a   1.000
_cell.length_b   1.000
_cell.length_c   1.000
_cell.angle_alpha   90.00
_cell.angle_beta   90.00
_cell.angle_gamma   90.00
#
_symmetry.space_group_name_H-M   'P 1'
#
loop_
_entity.id
_entity.type
_entity.pdbx_description
1 polymer ?
#
loop_
_entity_poly.entity_id
_entity_poly.type
_entity_poly.pdbx_seq_one_letter_code
_entity_poly.pdbx_strand_id
1 'polypeptide(L)' 'MIFGAYPFEDPDEPINLRIIIGRILNVQYLVLHYVWISVKCNHLLSQIFVANPKKVLYST' A
#
# COMPACT_ATOMS: atom_id res chain seq x y z
N MET A 1 6.03 -3.12 11.83
CA MET A 1 5.60 -2.16 10.79
C MET A 1 6.76 -1.95 9.84
N ILE A 2 6.56 -2.07 8.51
CA ILE A 2 7.66 -2.12 7.52
C ILE A 2 8.09 -0.71 7.06
N PHE A 3 7.15 0.22 6.94
CA PHE A 3 7.39 1.49 6.25
C PHE A 3 7.53 2.72 7.16
N GLY A 4 7.35 2.57 8.48
CA GLY A 4 7.43 3.69 9.44
C GLY A 4 6.34 4.77 9.28
N ALA A 5 5.67 4.84 8.13
CA ALA A 5 4.55 5.68 7.76
C ALA A 5 3.45 4.86 7.07
N TYR A 6 2.26 5.44 6.88
CA TYR A 6 1.16 4.77 6.19
C TYR A 6 1.42 4.70 4.68
N PRO A 7 1.11 3.57 4.00
CA PRO A 7 1.49 3.34 2.60
C PRO A 7 0.78 4.25 1.58
N PHE A 8 -0.35 4.86 1.96
CA PHE A 8 -1.13 5.77 1.12
C PHE A 8 -0.99 7.24 1.54
N GLU A 9 -0.21 7.50 2.59
CA GLU A 9 0.04 8.86 3.07
C GLU A 9 0.82 9.65 2.02
N ASP A 10 0.52 10.93 1.94
CA ASP A 10 1.29 11.84 1.10
C ASP A 10 2.48 12.38 1.91
N PRO A 11 3.73 12.27 1.40
CA PRO A 11 4.91 12.75 2.12
C PRO A 11 4.92 14.28 2.28
N ASP A 12 4.23 15.02 1.40
CA ASP A 12 4.13 16.48 1.44
C ASP A 12 2.88 16.94 2.21
N GLU A 13 1.75 16.21 2.11
CA GLU A 13 0.48 16.53 2.79
C GLU A 13 -0.13 15.33 3.55
N PRO A 14 0.43 14.91 4.70
CA PRO A 14 0.02 13.68 5.40
C PRO A 14 -1.40 13.71 5.98
N ILE A 15 -2.00 14.90 6.15
CA ILE A 15 -3.34 15.08 6.77
C ILE A 15 -4.45 15.17 5.70
N ASN A 16 -4.11 15.27 4.42
CA ASN A 16 -5.09 15.51 3.37
C ASN A 16 -5.83 14.23 2.98
N LEU A 17 -6.91 13.92 3.70
CA LEU A 17 -7.74 12.73 3.51
C LEU A 17 -8.27 12.57 2.08
N ARG A 18 -8.49 13.67 1.34
CA ARG A 18 -8.97 13.61 -0.05
C ARG A 18 -7.92 12.95 -0.95
N ILE A 19 -6.64 13.29 -0.76
CA ILE A 19 -5.53 12.71 -1.52
C ILE A 19 -5.35 11.24 -1.11
N ILE A 20 -5.41 10.94 0.19
CA ILE A 20 -5.27 9.58 0.72
C ILE A 20 -6.37 8.65 0.16
N ILE A 21 -7.63 9.10 0.17
CA ILE A 21 -8.75 8.32 -0.40
C ILE A 21 -8.54 8.08 -1.90
N GLY A 22 -8.08 9.09 -2.64
CA GLY A 22 -7.74 8.95 -4.06
C GLY A 22 -6.63 7.91 -4.29
N ARG A 23 -5.61 7.87 -3.43
CA ARG A 23 -4.53 6.88 -3.49
C ARG A 23 -5.00 5.47 -3.13
N ILE A 24 -5.87 5.32 -2.13
CA ILE A 24 -6.47 4.03 -1.76
C ILE A 24 -7.28 3.46 -2.92
N LEU A 25 -8.15 4.28 -3.53
CA LEU A 25 -9.00 3.84 -4.64
C LEU A 25 -8.18 3.41 -5.87
N ASN A 26 -7.08 4.11 -6.13
CA ASN A 26 -6.17 3.77 -7.23
C ASN A 26 -5.08 2.75 -6.84
N VAL A 27 -5.07 2.28 -5.59
CA VAL A 27 -4.05 1.37 -5.04
C VAL A 27 -2.63 1.90 -5.28
N GLN A 28 -2.47 3.21 -5.15
CA GLN A 28 -1.20 3.89 -5.30
C GLN A 28 -0.52 3.95 -3.94
N TYR A 29 0.42 3.05 -3.72
CA TYR A 29 1.30 3.07 -2.56
C TYR A 29 2.74 3.29 -3.00
N LEU A 30 3.47 4.09 -2.23
CA LEU A 30 4.89 4.30 -2.46
C LEU A 30 5.67 3.24 -1.69
N VAL A 31 6.17 2.23 -2.41
CA VAL A 31 7.29 1.43 -1.87
C VAL A 31 8.49 2.34 -1.93
N LEU A 32 8.81 2.96 -0.79
CA LEU A 32 9.98 3.80 -0.69
C LEU A 32 11.22 2.98 -1.07
N HIS A 33 11.92 3.39 -2.14
CA HIS A 33 13.11 2.71 -2.65
C HIS A 33 14.22 2.52 -1.59
N TYR A 34 14.15 3.25 -0.47
CA TYR A 34 15.07 3.09 0.65
C TYR A 34 14.81 1.82 1.49
N VAL A 35 13.65 1.15 1.34
CA VAL A 35 13.33 -0.07 2.08
C VAL A 35 13.64 -1.30 1.22
N TRP A 36 14.65 -2.06 1.63
CA TRP A 36 14.97 -3.34 1.01
C TRP A 36 14.01 -4.41 1.51
N ILE A 37 12.98 -4.70 0.72
CA ILE A 37 11.97 -5.72 1.03
C ILE A 37 12.31 -6.98 0.22
N SER A 38 12.23 -8.15 0.86
CA SER A 38 12.42 -9.42 0.15
C SER A 38 11.37 -9.60 -0.96
N VAL A 39 11.73 -10.29 -2.05
CA VAL A 39 10.79 -10.57 -3.16
C VAL A 39 9.51 -11.24 -2.67
N LYS A 40 9.62 -12.13 -1.67
CA LYS A 40 8.46 -12.79 -1.05
C LYS A 40 7.54 -11.81 -0.34
N CYS A 41 8.09 -10.85 0.40
CA CYS A 41 7.32 -9.80 1.04
C CYS A 41 6.70 -8.84 0.02
N ASN A 42 7.41 -8.47 -1.05
CA ASN A 42 6.86 -7.64 -2.12
C ASN A 42 5.68 -8.32 -2.85
N HIS A 43 5.82 -9.62 -3.11
CA HIS A 43 4.76 -10.42 -3.70
C HIS A 43 3.52 -10.50 -2.78
N LEU A 44 3.73 -10.67 -1.47
CA LEU A 44 2.65 -10.65 -0.49
C LEU A 44 1.94 -9.29 -0.44
N LEU A 45 2.67 -8.19 -0.41
CA LEU A 45 2.08 -6.84 -0.41
C LEU A 45 1.27 -6.58 -1.68
N SER A 46 1.74 -7.07 -2.83
CA SER A 46 1.02 -6.98 -4.11
C SER A 46 -0.29 -7.80 -4.11
N GLN A 47 -0.40 -8.84 -3.28
CA GLN A 47 -1.63 -9.62 -3.10
C GLN A 47 -2.59 -9.00 -2.07
N ILE A 48 -2.07 -8.21 -1.13
CA ILE A 48 -2.87 -7.53 -0.09
C ILE A 48 -3.45 -6.22 -0.64
N PHE A 49 -2.63 -5.41 -1.32
CA PHE A 49 -3.06 -4.15 -1.92
C PHE A 49 -3.63 -4.41 -3.31
N VAL A 50 -4.87 -4.90 -3.37
CA VAL A 50 -5.59 -5.16 -4.62
C VAL A 50 -6.91 -4.38 -4.60
N ALA A 51 -7.22 -3.69 -5.71
CA ALA A 51 -8.43 -2.85 -5.84
C ALA A 51 -9.72 -3.67 -5.72
N ASN A 52 -9.67 -4.95 -6.10
CA ASN A 52 -10.79 -5.86 -6.05
C ASN A 52 -10.78 -6.66 -4.74
N PRO A 53 -11.72 -6.41 -3.81
CA PRO A 53 -11.76 -7.10 -2.52
C PRO A 53 -12.01 -8.62 -2.65
N LYS A 54 -12.62 -9.09 -3.74
CA LYS A 54 -12.85 -10.54 -3.97
C LYS A 54 -11.57 -11.30 -4.30
N LYS A 55 -10.49 -10.59 -4.68
CA LYS A 55 -9.17 -11.17 -4.96
C LYS A 55 -8.27 -11.18 -3.72
N VAL A 56 -8.63 -10.42 -2.69
CA VAL A 56 -7.90 -10.42 -1.41
C VAL A 56 -8.15 -11.77 -0.76
N LEU A 57 -7.07 -12.51 -0.54
CA LEU A 57 -7.03 -13.93 -0.17
C LEU A 57 -8.05 -14.31 0.90
N TYR A 58 -9.13 -14.97 0.50
CA TYR A 58 -9.87 -15.87 1.38
C TYR A 58 -9.22 -17.24 1.22
N SER A 59 -8.37 -17.64 2.18
CA SER A 59 -7.95 -19.04 2.26
C SER A 59 -9.18 -19.87 2.61
N THR A 60 -9.75 -20.57 1.63
CA THR A 60 -10.52 -21.80 1.85
C THR A 60 -9.57 -22.98 1.71
#